data_AF-A0A316K154-F1
#
_entry.id   AF-A0A316K154-F1
#
_cell.length_a   1.000
_cell.length_b   1.000
_cell.length_c   1.000
_cell.angle_alpha   90.00
_cell.angle_beta   90.00
_cell.angle_gamma   90.00
#
_symmetry.space_group_name_H-M   'P 1'
#
loop_
_entity.id
_entity.type
_entity.pdbx_description
1 polymer ?
#
loop_
_entity_poly.entity_id
_entity_poly.type
_entity_poly.pdbx_seq_one_letter_code
_entity_poly.pdbx_strand_id
1 'polypeptide(L)' 'MEPIDTGALVGWKLDDLGKRMVLHMQTMHRTESEEKEVRERAVLLDRNQAFLLANYLFEMTGQSKPKRRSVLQALFGN' A
#
# COMPACT_ATOMS: atom_id res chain seq x y z
N MET A 1 18.31 18.07 -4.46
CA MET A 1 17.45 16.87 -4.43
C MET A 1 16.73 16.84 -5.76
N GLU A 2 16.80 15.71 -6.48
CA GLU A 2 15.92 15.50 -7.64
C GLU A 2 14.45 15.66 -7.21
N PRO A 3 13.59 16.26 -8.04
CA PRO A 3 12.17 16.36 -7.74
C PRO A 3 11.58 14.97 -7.49
N ILE A 4 10.72 14.86 -6.48
CA ILE A 4 10.05 13.59 -6.16
C ILE A 4 9.08 13.30 -7.31
N ASP A 5 9.33 12.21 -8.03
CA ASP A 5 8.41 11.69 -9.04
C ASP A 5 7.09 11.28 -8.37
N THR A 6 6.04 12.08 -8.56
CA THR A 6 4.75 11.92 -7.90
C THR A 6 3.67 11.56 -8.92
N GLY A 7 3.02 10.43 -8.72
CA GLY A 7 1.90 9.95 -9.53
C GLY A 7 0.77 9.41 -8.65
N ALA A 8 -0.43 9.26 -9.22
CA ALA A 8 -1.57 8.74 -8.49
C ALA A 8 -1.41 7.23 -8.26
N LEU A 9 -1.45 6.76 -7.02
CA LEU A 9 -1.41 5.32 -6.71
C LEU A 9 -2.68 4.65 -7.23
N VAL A 10 -2.54 3.73 -8.18
CA VAL A 10 -3.66 3.01 -8.83
C VAL A 10 -3.70 1.52 -8.54
N GLY A 11 -2.57 0.95 -8.08
CA GLY A 11 -2.48 -0.46 -7.77
C GLY A 11 -1.32 -0.74 -6.82
N TRP A 12 -1.48 -1.77 -5.99
CA TRP A 12 -0.39 -2.27 -5.16
C TRP A 12 -0.63 -3.74 -4.81
N LYS A 13 0.46 -4.49 -4.66
CA LYS A 13 0.44 -5.88 -4.17
C LYS A 13 1.68 -6.16 -3.33
N LEU A 14 1.58 -7.14 -2.43
CA LEU A 14 2.67 -7.53 -1.55
C LEU A 14 2.94 -9.01 -1.70
N ASP A 15 4.12 -9.35 -2.21
CA ASP A 15 4.55 -10.74 -2.36
C ASP A 15 5.38 -11.15 -1.12
N ASP A 16 4.94 -12.17 -0.37
CA ASP A 16 5.63 -12.68 0.83
C ASP A 16 6.75 -13.66 0.44
N LEU A 17 7.99 -13.34 0.83
CA LEU A 17 9.19 -14.15 0.61
C LEU A 17 9.75 -14.71 1.94
N GLY A 18 8.88 -14.89 2.94
CA GLY A 18 9.21 -15.42 4.27
C GLY A 18 9.74 -14.34 5.21
N LYS A 19 11.05 -14.09 5.18
CA LYS A 19 11.69 -13.05 6.03
C LYS A 19 11.63 -11.65 5.42
N ARG A 20 11.36 -11.57 4.11
CA ARG A 20 11.24 -10.34 3.33
C ARG A 20 9.92 -10.35 2.57
N MET A 21 9.52 -9.18 2.10
CA MET A 21 8.32 -8.97 1.30
C MET A 21 8.66 -7.99 0.18
N VAL A 22 8.03 -8.15 -0.98
CA VAL A 22 8.18 -7.19 -2.10
C VAL A 22 6.86 -6.45 -2.27
N LEU A 23 6.88 -5.15 -2.00
CA LEU A 23 5.74 -4.25 -2.24
C LEU A 23 5.85 -3.70 -3.66
N HIS A 24 4.99 -4.15 -4.54
CA HIS A 24 4.79 -3.57 -5.86
C HIS A 24 3.79 -2.43 -5.76
N MET A 25 4.11 -1.28 -6.34
CA MET A 25 3.25 -0.10 -6.42
C MET A 25 3.17 0.36 -7.86
N GLN A 26 1.96 0.65 -8.31
CA GLN A 26 1.68 1.18 -9.64
C GLN A 26 1.13 2.59 -9.50
N THR A 27 1.76 3.51 -10.23
CA THR A 27 1.43 4.94 -10.22
C THR A 27 1.05 5.38 -11.62
N MET A 28 -0.02 6.16 -11.72
CA MET A 28 -0.47 6.79 -12.95
C MET A 28 0.06 8.22 -12.99
N HIS A 29 0.76 8.56 -14.08
CA HIS A 29 1.36 9.86 -14.31
C HIS A 29 0.70 10.54 -15.50
N ARG A 30 0.53 11.86 -15.43
CA ARG A 30 0.14 12.67 -16.58
C ARG A 30 1.41 13.22 -17.21
N THR A 31 1.67 12.86 -18.44
CA THR A 31 2.81 13.39 -19.21
C THR A 31 2.48 14.78 -19.76
N GLU A 32 3.50 15.53 -20.18
CA GLU A 32 3.33 16.82 -20.87
C GLU A 32 2.52 16.68 -22.17
N SER A 33 2.55 15.50 -22.80
CA SER A 33 1.80 15.13 -23.99
C SER A 33 0.34 14.73 -23.71
N GLU A 34 -0.19 14.95 -22.51
CA GLU A 34 -1.52 14.51 -22.03
C GLU A 34 -1.76 12.99 -21.99
N GLU A 35 -0.82 12.18 -22.49
CA GLU A 35 -0.86 10.74 -22.36
C GLU A 35 -0.68 10.30 -20.91
N LYS A 36 -1.43 9.26 -20.53
CA LYS A 36 -1.37 8.64 -19.21
C LYS A 36 -0.37 7.49 -19.24
N GLU A 37 0.61 7.55 -18.35
CA GLU A 37 1.66 6.53 -18.24
C GLU A 37 1.53 5.80 -16.90
N VAL A 38 1.47 4.46 -16.94
CA VAL A 38 1.53 3.63 -15.72
C VAL A 38 2.98 3.24 -15.47
N ARG A 39 3.49 3.59 -14.29
CA ARG A 39 4.82 3.20 -13.82
C ARG A 39 4.72 2.26 -12.65
N GLU A 40 5.52 1.20 -12.64
CA GLU A 40 5.62 0.25 -11.54
C GLU A 40 6.96 0.40 -10.81
N ARG A 41 6.91 0.34 -9.47
CA ARG A 41 8.09 0.28 -8.61
C ARG A 41 7.90 -0.82 -7.57
N ALA A 42 8.94 -1.62 -7.37
CA ALA A 42 9.01 -2.62 -6.33
C ALA A 42 9.94 -2.17 -5.20
N VAL A 43 9.54 -2.39 -3.96
CA VAL A 43 10.33 -2.10 -2.75
C VAL A 43 10.44 -3.37 -1.92
N LEU A 44 11.67 -3.75 -1.57
CA LEU A 44 11.92 -4.86 -0.65
C LEU A 44 11.83 -4.37 0.80
N LEU A 45 11.04 -5.05 1.61
CA LEU A 45 10.78 -4.72 3.01
C LEU A 45 10.96 -5.97 3.87
N ASP A 46 11.26 -5.79 5.16
CA ASP A 46 10.96 -6.82 6.16
C ASP A 46 9.58 -6.61 6.81
N ARG A 47 9.20 -7.55 7.70
CA ARG A 47 7.91 -7.54 8.39
C ARG A 47 7.73 -6.30 9.29
N ASN A 48 8.79 -5.82 9.92
CA ASN A 48 8.73 -4.65 10.80
C ASN A 48 8.57 -3.37 9.98
N GLN A 49 9.32 -3.23 8.89
CA GLN A 49 9.20 -2.10 7.96
C GLN A 49 7.80 -2.04 7.34
N ALA A 50 7.25 -3.17 6.92
CA ALA A 50 5.88 -3.25 6.40
C ALA A 50 4.84 -2.85 7.48
N PHE A 51 5.03 -3.29 8.73
CA PHE A 51 4.15 -2.92 9.85
C PHE A 51 4.17 -1.41 10.13
N LEU A 52 5.36 -0.81 10.21
CA LEU A 52 5.51 0.63 10.43
C LEU A 52 4.91 1.44 9.29
N LEU A 53 5.13 1.04 8.03
CA LEU A 53 4.53 1.69 6.87
C LEU A 53 3.00 1.64 6.93
N ALA A 54 2.42 0.47 7.24
CA ALA A 54 0.98 0.33 7.35
C ALA A 54 0.39 1.21 8.48
N ASN A 55 1.02 1.23 9.65
CA ASN A 55 0.56 2.06 10.77
C ASN A 55 0.63 3.55 10.43
N TYR A 56 1.73 4.00 9.83
CA TYR A 56 1.87 5.38 9.40
C TYR A 56 0.74 5.81 8.45
N LEU A 57 0.39 4.96 7.49
CA LEU A 57 -0.71 5.22 6.55
C LEU A 57 -2.09 5.26 7.27
N PHE A 58 -2.32 4.40 8.26
CA PHE A 58 -3.53 4.44 9.07
C PHE A 58 -3.63 5.72 9.91
N GLU A 59 -2.55 6.07 10.62
CA GLU A 59 -2.49 7.28 11.45
C GLU A 59 -2.73 8.54 10.60
N MET A 60 -2.08 8.66 9.44
CA MET A 60 -2.22 9.82 8.56
C MET A 60 -3.62 9.98 7.95
N THR A 61 -4.36 8.88 7.79
CA THR A 61 -5.72 8.94 7.25
C THR A 61 -6.79 9.09 8.34
N GLY A 62 -6.41 9.04 9.62
CA GLY A 62 -7.35 8.96 10.74
C GLY A 62 -8.19 7.68 10.74
N GLN A 63 -7.84 6.71 9.89
CA GLN A 63 -8.56 5.44 9.79
C GLN A 63 -7.98 4.44 10.79
N SER A 64 -8.86 3.67 11.43
CA SER A 64 -8.42 2.52 12.21
C SER A 64 -8.31 1.29 11.32
N LYS A 65 -7.39 0.38 11.65
CA LYS A 65 -7.31 -0.92 10.99
C LYS A 65 -8.70 -1.59 11.06
N PRO A 66 -9.24 -2.11 9.94
CA PRO A 66 -10.52 -2.79 9.94
C PRO A 66 -10.53 -3.88 11.01
N LYS A 67 -11.47 -3.81 11.95
CA LYS A 67 -11.68 -4.88 12.92
C LYS A 67 -12.11 -6.11 12.12
N ARG A 68 -11.25 -7.14 12.06
CA ARG A 68 -11.66 -8.44 11.51
C ARG A 68 -12.82 -8.91 12.37
N ARG A 69 -14.03 -8.95 11.80
CA ARG A 69 -15.17 -9.60 12.47
C ARG A 69 -14.75 -11.03 12.76
N SER A 70 -14.74 -11.41 14.03
CA SER A 70 -14.52 -12.79 14.42
C SER A 70 -15.62 -13.65 13.77
N VAL A 71 -15.29 -14.87 13.36
CA VAL A 71 -16.29 -15.83 12.84
C VAL A 71 -17.44 -16.02 13.83
N LEU A 72 -17.15 -15.92 15.14
CA LEU A 72 -18.16 -15.95 16.20
C LEU A 72 -19.07 -14.71 16.20
N GLN A 73 -18.55 -13.53 15.87
CA GLN A 73 -19.36 -12.31 15.70
C GLN A 73 -20.20 -12.34 14.42
N ALA A 74 -19.73 -13.03 13.38
CA ALA A 74 -20.50 -13.23 12.14
C ALA A 74 -21.69 -14.18 12.33
N LEU A 75 -21.58 -15.13 13.27
CA LEU A 75 -22.64 -16.12 13.56
C LEU A 75 -23.59 -15.68 14.69
N PHE A 76 -23.12 -14.90 15.67
CA PHE A 76 -23.89 -14.60 16.89
C PHE A 76 -24.14 -13.12 17.16
N GLY A 77 -23.80 -12.22 16.23
CA GLY A 77 -24.31 -10.85 16.14
C GLY A 77 -24.29 -9.99 17.41
N ASN A 78 -23.29 -9.12 17.53
CA ASN A 78 -23.42 -7.74 18.04
C ASN A 78 -22.16 -6.94 17.68
#